data_AF-A0A3C0G689-F1
#
_entry.id   AF-A0A3C0G689-F1
#
_cell.length_a   1.000
_cell.length_b   1.000
_cell.length_c   1.000
_cell.angle_alpha   90.00
_cell.angle_beta   90.00
_cell.angle_gamma   90.00
#
_symmetry.space_group_name_H-M   'P 1'
#
loop_
_entity.id
_entity.type
_entity.pdbx_description
1 polymer ?
#
loop_
_entity_poly.entity_id
_entity_poly.type
_entity_poly.pdbx_seq_one_letter_code
_entity_poly.pdbx_strand_id
1 'polypeptide(L)' 'MIFHYATKKELKENIGKPLRYEETSIFGEEYKSNGTLTGTNHPRRSWFANVTMENDIIKAVK' A
#
# COMPACT_ATOMS: atom_id res chain seq x y z
N MET A 1 -1.35 0.55 -8.05
CA MET A 1 -0.82 -0.36 -7.01
C MET A 1 -1.82 -1.43 -6.56
N ILE A 2 -1.31 -2.65 -6.47
CA ILE A 2 -1.95 -3.80 -5.81
C ILE A 2 -1.28 -4.01 -4.45
N PHE A 3 -2.07 -4.14 -3.38
CA PHE A 3 -1.57 -4.44 -2.04
C PHE A 3 -1.72 -5.93 -1.74
N HIS A 4 -0.61 -6.60 -1.39
CA HIS A 4 -0.59 -8.04 -1.10
C HIS A 4 -0.99 -8.32 0.36
N TYR A 5 -2.20 -7.91 0.71
CA TYR A 5 -2.82 -8.18 2.00
C TYR A 5 -4.24 -8.70 1.75
N ALA A 6 -4.66 -9.72 2.49
CA ALA A 6 -5.99 -10.29 2.37
C ALA A 6 -7.06 -9.28 2.80
N THR A 7 -6.78 -8.51 3.86
CA THR A 7 -7.72 -7.54 4.42
C THR A 7 -7.07 -6.20 4.74
N LYS A 8 -7.89 -5.14 4.81
CA LYS A 8 -7.46 -3.82 5.28
C LYS A 8 -6.98 -3.84 6.74
N LYS A 9 -7.48 -4.78 7.55
CA LYS A 9 -7.04 -4.97 8.95
C LYS A 9 -5.60 -5.50 8.99
N GLU A 10 -5.30 -6.53 8.21
CA GLU A 10 -3.95 -7.08 8.08
C GLU A 10 -2.95 -6.00 7.62
N LEU A 11 -3.35 -5.15 6.66
CA LEU A 11 -2.53 -4.01 6.24
C LEU A 11 -2.24 -3.04 7.41
N LYS A 12 -3.23 -2.74 8.27
CA LYS A 12 -3.04 -1.91 9.47
C LYS A 12 -2.14 -2.56 10.52
N GLU A 13 -2.18 -3.88 10.66
CA GLU A 13 -1.29 -4.62 11.57
C GLU A 13 0.18 -4.59 11.12
N ASN A 14 0.44 -4.18 9.87
CA ASN A 14 1.79 -4.01 9.32
C ASN A 14 2.28 -2.56 9.33
N ILE A 15 1.62 -1.64 10.05
CA ILE A 15 2.18 -0.31 10.33
C ILE A 15 3.55 -0.46 11.01
N GLY A 16 4.56 0.28 10.52
CA GLY A 16 5.95 0.18 10.94
C GLY A 16 6.80 -0.78 10.11
N LYS A 17 6.21 -1.51 9.14
CA LYS A 17 6.92 -2.41 8.23
C LYS A 17 6.90 -1.88 6.79
N PRO A 18 7.79 -2.37 5.90
CA PRO A 18 7.72 -2.08 4.48
C PRO A 18 6.39 -2.53 3.87
N LEU A 19 5.89 -1.76 2.91
CA LEU A 19 4.64 -2.06 2.21
C LEU A 19 4.85 -3.22 1.22
N ARG A 20 4.00 -4.24 1.30
CA ARG A 20 3.96 -5.32 0.29
C ARG A 20 3.00 -4.93 -0.82
N TYR A 21 3.55 -4.44 -1.93
CA TYR A 21 2.76 -4.00 -3.07
C TYR A 21 3.39 -4.43 -4.40
N GLU A 22 2.56 -4.45 -5.43
CA GLU A 22 2.95 -4.57 -6.83
C GLU A 22 2.53 -3.28 -7.54
N GLU A 23 3.48 -2.66 -8.24
CA GLU A 23 3.17 -1.48 -9.05
C GLU A 23 2.47 -1.92 -10.33
N THR A 24 1.32 -1.31 -10.59
CA THR A 24 0.54 -1.54 -11.81
C THR A 24 0.61 -0.35 -12.75
N SER A 25 1.20 0.76 -12.31
CA SER A 25 1.41 1.96 -13.11
C SER A 25 2.52 1.73 -14.12
N ILE A 26 2.20 1.93 -15.40
CA ILE A 26 3.15 1.90 -16.53
C ILE A 26 3.77 3.29 -16.78
N PHE A 27 3.41 4.30 -15.99
CA PHE A 27 3.80 5.71 -16.16
C PHE A 27 4.98 6.15 -15.28
N GLY A 28 5.79 5.20 -14.81
CA GLY A 28 6.96 5.44 -13.95
C GLY A 28 6.74 5.02 -12.49
N GLU A 29 7.80 5.07 -11.70
CA GLU A 29 7.76 4.65 -10.29
C GLU A 29 6.86 5.59 -9.46
N GLU A 30 5.70 5.11 -9.03
CA GLU A 30 4.85 5.80 -8.04
C GLU A 30 5.36 5.61 -6.61
N TYR A 31 6.26 4.63 -6.40
CA TYR A 31 6.85 4.40 -5.10
C TYR A 31 7.80 5.54 -4.72
N LYS A 32 7.43 6.22 -3.65
CA LYS A 32 8.28 7.19 -2.98
C LYS A 32 8.50 6.67 -1.57
N SER A 33 9.75 6.66 -1.10
CA SER A 33 10.08 6.34 0.30
C SER A 33 9.28 7.17 1.31
N ASN A 34 8.76 8.33 0.89
CA ASN A 34 7.83 9.18 1.61
C ASN A 34 6.65 9.57 0.73
N GLY A 35 5.41 9.49 1.22
CA GLY A 35 4.23 9.95 0.49
C GLY A 35 2.96 9.18 0.83
N THR A 36 1.88 9.42 0.08
CA THR A 36 0.63 8.64 0.20
C THR A 36 0.38 7.85 -1.06
N LEU A 37 0.22 6.54 -0.91
CA LEU A 37 0.01 5.56 -1.96
C LEU A 37 -1.44 5.07 -1.90
N THR A 38 -2.12 5.04 -3.03
CA THR A 38 -3.52 4.56 -3.11
C THR A 38 -3.56 3.23 -3.83
N GLY A 39 -4.16 2.23 -3.19
CA GLY A 39 -4.21 0.89 -3.75
C GLY A 39 -5.34 0.03 -3.21
N THR A 40 -5.39 -1.18 -3.72
CA THR A 40 -6.45 -2.16 -3.45
C THR A 40 -5.87 -3.56 -3.44
N ASN A 41 -6.58 -4.52 -2.85
CA ASN A 41 -6.18 -5.93 -2.93
C ASN A 41 -6.48 -6.55 -4.32
N HIS A 42 -5.63 -7.47 -4.74
CA HIS A 42 -5.85 -8.33 -5.91
C HIS A 42 -6.24 -9.74 -5.46
N PRO A 43 -7.01 -10.53 -6.25
CA PRO A 43 -7.67 -10.21 -7.53
C PRO A 43 -9.01 -9.49 -7.40
N ARG A 44 -9.59 -9.46 -6.19
CA ARG A 44 -11.01 -9.12 -6.01
C ARG A 44 -11.31 -7.63 -5.84
N ARG A 45 -10.31 -6.73 -5.79
CA ARG A 45 -10.46 -5.28 -5.52
C ARG A 45 -11.51 -4.98 -4.45
N SER A 46 -11.51 -5.78 -3.39
CA SER A 46 -12.58 -5.83 -2.38
C SER A 46 -12.50 -4.69 -1.37
N TRP A 47 -11.34 -4.07 -1.25
CA TRP A 47 -11.16 -2.90 -0.39
C TRP A 47 -10.14 -1.95 -1.00
N PHE A 48 -10.29 -0.66 -0.68
CA PHE A 48 -9.36 0.39 -1.06
C PHE A 48 -8.73 0.99 0.20
N ALA A 49 -7.45 1.34 0.12
CA ALA A 49 -6.75 2.01 1.20
C ALA A 49 -5.81 3.08 0.66
N ASN A 50 -5.65 4.11 1.49
CA ASN A 50 -4.58 5.08 1.34
C ASN A 50 -3.50 4.76 2.38
N VAL A 51 -2.30 4.42 1.91
CA VAL A 51 -1.15 4.10 2.75
C VAL A 51 -0.21 5.28 2.75
N THR A 52 0.05 5.87 3.91
CA THR A 52 1.12 6.86 4.06
C THR A 52 2.43 6.14 4.37
N MET A 53 3.42 6.29 3.49
CA MET A 53 4.78 5.82 3.67
C MET A 53 5.65 6.94 4.27
N GLU A 54 6.53 6.59 5.19
CA GLU A 54 7.60 7.45 5.68
C GLU A 54 8.86 6.60 5.90
N ASN A 55 10.00 7.01 5.36
CA ASN A 55 11.28 6.30 5.45
C ASN A 55 11.15 4.80 5.08
N ASP A 56 10.46 4.51 3.97
CA ASP A 56 10.22 3.16 3.43
C ASP A 56 9.34 2.24 4.30
N ILE A 57 8.74 2.76 5.37
CA ILE A 57 7.81 2.02 6.23
C ILE A 57 6.39 2.60 6.17
N ILE A 58 5.41 1.75 6.42
CA ILE A 58 4.01 2.16 6.55
C ILE A 58 3.87 3.00 7.83
N LYS A 59 3.53 4.28 7.68
CA LYS A 59 3.24 5.17 8.80
C LYS A 59 1.77 5.16 9.18
N ALA A 60 0.88 5.15 8.20
CA ALA A 60 -0.56 5.17 8.43
C ALA A 60 -1.34 4.50 7.30
N VAL A 61 -2.55 4.02 7.62
CA VAL A 61 -3.45 3.39 6.65
C VAL A 61 -4.86 3.94 6.88
N LYS A 62 -5.42 4.61 5.87
CA LYS A 62 -6.78 5.17 5.87
C LYS A 62 -7.74 4.35 5.02
#